data_AF-A0A8T6HIM0-F1
#
_entry.id   AF-A0A8T6HIM0-F1
#
_cell.length_a   1.000
_cell.length_b   1.000
_cell.length_c   1.000
_cell.angle_alpha   90.00
_cell.angle_beta   90.00
_cell.angle_gamma   90.00
#
_symmetry.space_group_name_H-M   'P 1'
#
loop_
_entity.id
_entity.type
_entity.pdbx_description
1 polymer ?
#
loop_
_entity_poly.entity_id
_entity_poly.type
_entity_poly.pdbx_seq_one_letter_code
_entity_poly.pdbx_strand_id
1 'polypeptide(L)'
;MDGKRPEDVQLVEYIRICVDEDVETARMSYAKSMLGYALGQEVPSERLRKFAYRAHFERMGFTDELASLDDMRRSGASADDVATAASEELLTRVGYYGNASGAKAAFEALADGLDTAIVRIVAAKSGLDSVRAVMRACAPNG
;
A
#
# COMPACT_ATOMS: atom_id res chain seq x y z
N MET A 1 -25.55 25.12 11.58
CA MET A 1 -25.16 23.74 11.93
C MET A 1 -25.25 22.96 10.64
N ASP A 2 -24.11 22.71 10.00
CA ASP A 2 -24.08 22.03 8.70
C ASP A 2 -24.30 20.53 8.95
N GLY A 3 -25.57 20.12 8.93
CA GLY A 3 -26.00 18.76 9.25
C GLY A 3 -25.92 17.85 8.04
N LYS A 4 -24.71 17.42 7.65
CA LYS A 4 -24.58 16.20 6.84
C LYS A 4 -24.82 15.00 7.74
N ARG A 5 -25.70 14.09 7.33
CA ARG A 5 -25.90 12.84 8.07
C ARG A 5 -24.77 11.87 7.69
N PRO A 6 -24.36 10.96 8.59
CA PRO A 6 -23.28 10.02 8.29
C PRO A 6 -23.51 9.22 7.00
N GLU A 7 -24.76 8.87 6.68
CA GLU A 7 -25.14 8.17 5.45
C GLU A 7 -24.98 9.00 4.16
N ASP A 8 -24.83 10.31 4.27
CA ASP A 8 -24.61 11.20 3.13
C ASP A 8 -23.09 11.36 2.81
N VAL A 9 -22.22 10.66 3.54
CA VAL A 9 -20.76 10.66 3.35
C VAL A 9 -20.35 9.45 2.52
N GLN A 10 -19.89 9.68 1.30
CA GLN A 10 -19.36 8.60 0.45
C GLN A 10 -18.00 8.11 0.97
N LEU A 11 -17.87 6.79 1.11
CA LEU A 11 -16.64 6.08 1.44
C LEU A 11 -15.91 5.69 0.15
N VAL A 12 -14.84 6.43 -0.15
CA VAL A 12 -14.01 6.22 -1.34
C VAL A 12 -12.58 5.93 -0.93
N GLU A 13 -12.02 4.81 -1.38
CA GLU A 13 -10.64 4.41 -1.05
C GLU A 13 -9.83 4.02 -2.30
N TYR A 14 -8.53 4.28 -2.23
CA TYR A 14 -7.55 3.90 -3.24
C TYR A 14 -6.75 2.70 -2.76
N ILE A 15 -7.05 1.51 -3.28
CA ILE A 15 -6.39 0.26 -2.87
C ILE A 15 -5.20 0.00 -3.80
N ARG A 16 -4.00 -0.14 -3.22
CA ARG A 16 -2.77 -0.36 -4.00
C ARG A 16 -2.69 -1.78 -4.53
N ILE A 17 -2.48 -1.94 -5.83
CA ILE A 17 -2.33 -3.23 -6.48
C ILE A 17 -1.05 -3.22 -7.33
N CYS A 18 -0.18 -4.19 -7.09
CA CYS A 18 1.03 -4.45 -7.87
C CYS A 18 1.00 -5.89 -8.42
N VAL A 19 1.14 -6.05 -9.74
CA VAL A 19 1.11 -7.36 -10.37
C VAL A 19 2.36 -7.59 -11.22
N ASP A 20 2.98 -8.75 -11.04
CA ASP A 20 4.00 -9.31 -11.91
C ASP A 20 3.99 -10.84 -11.77
N GLU A 21 4.50 -11.56 -12.79
CA GLU A 21 4.69 -13.02 -12.70
C GLU A 21 5.86 -13.37 -11.76
N ASP A 22 6.84 -12.47 -11.65
CA ASP A 22 7.85 -12.53 -10.60
C ASP A 22 7.31 -11.82 -9.34
N VAL A 23 6.79 -12.64 -8.41
CA VAL A 23 6.22 -12.18 -7.14
C VAL A 23 7.20 -11.33 -6.35
N GLU A 24 8.51 -11.64 -6.39
CA GLU A 24 9.50 -10.88 -5.63
C GLU A 24 9.69 -9.48 -6.23
N THR A 25 9.69 -9.37 -7.57
CA THR A 25 9.69 -8.06 -8.23
C THR A 25 8.42 -7.26 -7.86
N ALA A 26 7.24 -7.88 -7.86
CA ALA A 26 6.01 -7.21 -7.45
C ALA A 26 6.07 -6.77 -5.97
N ARG A 27 6.54 -7.65 -5.09
CA ARG A 27 6.71 -7.40 -3.65
C ARG A 27 7.63 -6.19 -3.41
N MET A 28 8.82 -6.19 -4.00
CA MET A 28 9.80 -5.13 -3.78
C MET A 28 9.32 -3.77 -4.28
N SER A 29 8.72 -3.72 -5.47
CA SER A 29 8.16 -2.49 -6.01
C SER A 29 6.97 -1.98 -5.19
N TYR A 30 6.10 -2.89 -4.74
CA TYR A 30 4.99 -2.56 -3.84
C TYR A 30 5.49 -2.03 -2.49
N ALA A 31 6.42 -2.72 -1.85
CA ALA A 31 6.98 -2.35 -0.56
C ALA A 31 7.66 -0.98 -0.59
N LYS A 32 8.49 -0.70 -1.60
CA LYS A 32 9.11 0.62 -1.79
C LYS A 32 8.06 1.72 -2.00
N SER A 33 7.02 1.43 -2.78
CA SER A 33 5.91 2.38 -2.99
C SER A 33 5.15 2.67 -1.70
N MET A 34 4.80 1.62 -0.93
CA MET A 34 4.01 1.70 0.29
C MET A 34 4.78 2.37 1.44
N LEU A 35 6.02 1.93 1.70
CA LEU A 35 6.84 2.43 2.80
C LEU A 35 7.24 3.89 2.63
N GLY A 36 7.36 4.37 1.39
CA GLY A 36 7.54 5.80 1.13
C GLY A 36 6.43 6.68 1.71
N TYR A 37 5.20 6.16 1.84
CA TYR A 37 4.08 6.83 2.50
C TYR A 37 4.02 6.56 4.01
N ALA A 38 4.33 5.34 4.44
CA ALA A 38 4.27 4.96 5.86
C ALA A 38 5.39 5.60 6.69
N LEU A 39 6.60 5.67 6.14
CA LEU A 39 7.80 6.16 6.84
C LEU A 39 8.22 7.58 6.40
N GLY A 40 7.68 8.08 5.29
CA GLY A 40 8.10 9.34 4.66
C GLY A 40 9.34 9.17 3.76
N GLN A 41 9.55 10.11 2.84
CA GLN A 41 10.68 10.09 1.88
C GLN A 41 12.04 10.32 2.58
N GLU A 42 12.08 11.12 3.64
CA GLU A 42 13.24 11.37 4.52
C GLU A 42 12.89 11.01 5.96
N VAL A 43 13.89 10.73 6.82
CA VAL A 43 13.68 10.48 8.26
C VAL A 43 12.97 11.70 8.86
N PRO A 44 11.69 11.60 9.28
CA PRO A 44 10.90 12.80 9.54
C PRO A 44 11.27 13.44 10.88
N SER A 45 11.33 14.78 10.91
CA SER A 45 11.27 15.55 12.16
C SER A 45 9.96 15.27 12.91
N GLU A 46 9.88 15.53 14.22
CA GLU A 46 8.69 15.24 15.05
C GLU A 46 7.37 15.80 14.48
N ARG A 47 7.44 16.91 13.73
CA ARG A 47 6.29 17.54 13.07
C ARG A 47 5.78 16.77 11.84
N LEU A 48 6.66 16.06 11.14
CA LEU A 48 6.35 15.23 9.97
C LEU A 48 5.93 13.81 10.37
N ARG A 49 6.30 13.31 11.56
CA ARG A 49 5.74 12.03 12.09
C ARG A 49 4.21 12.05 12.23
N LYS A 50 3.60 13.24 12.23
CA LYS A 50 2.15 13.45 12.20
C LYS A 50 1.51 13.28 10.82
N PHE A 51 2.22 12.83 9.79
CA PHE A 51 1.57 12.44 8.54
C PHE A 51 0.54 11.35 8.83
N ALA A 52 -0.72 11.61 8.45
CA ALA A 52 -1.88 10.78 8.78
C ALA A 52 -1.71 9.29 8.44
N TYR A 53 -0.84 8.95 7.49
CA TYR A 53 -0.53 7.59 7.07
C TYR A 53 0.20 6.76 8.13
N ARG A 54 1.24 7.29 8.80
CA ARG A 54 1.94 6.51 9.85
C ARG A 54 0.98 6.13 10.98
N ALA A 55 0.26 7.13 11.49
CA ALA A 55 -0.71 6.92 12.55
C ALA A 55 -1.82 5.92 12.14
N HIS A 56 -2.10 5.76 10.86
CA HIS A 56 -3.05 4.76 10.36
C HIS A 56 -2.52 3.33 10.55
N PHE A 57 -1.26 3.08 10.18
CA PHE A 57 -0.61 1.77 10.39
C PHE A 57 -0.36 1.47 11.88
N GLU A 58 -0.03 2.48 12.68
CA GLU A 58 0.09 2.31 14.14
C GLU A 58 -1.26 1.89 14.76
N ARG A 59 -2.38 2.46 14.30
CA ARG A 59 -3.74 2.02 14.72
C ARG A 59 -4.07 0.59 14.28
N MET A 60 -3.40 0.07 13.25
CA MET A 60 -3.53 -1.33 12.81
C MET A 60 -2.63 -2.29 13.59
N GLY A 61 -1.79 -1.80 14.51
CA GLY A 61 -0.89 -2.62 15.33
C GLY A 61 0.55 -2.69 14.85
N PHE A 62 0.95 -1.94 13.82
CA PHE A 62 2.31 -2.01 13.25
C PHE A 62 3.32 -1.05 13.91
N THR A 63 3.04 -0.53 15.10
CA THR A 63 3.90 0.46 15.77
C THR A 63 5.35 -0.03 15.92
N ASP A 64 5.54 -1.24 16.42
CA ASP A 64 6.89 -1.79 16.69
C ASP A 64 7.63 -2.12 15.40
N GLU A 65 6.93 -2.66 14.40
CA GLU A 65 7.51 -2.96 13.09
C GLU A 65 7.98 -1.66 12.40
N LEU A 66 7.15 -0.62 12.39
CA LEU A 66 7.53 0.68 11.82
C LEU A 66 8.71 1.32 12.56
N ALA A 67 8.79 1.15 13.89
CA ALA A 67 9.94 1.61 14.66
C ALA A 67 11.23 0.86 14.28
N SER A 68 11.16 -0.45 14.07
CA SER A 68 12.30 -1.24 13.60
C SER A 68 12.78 -0.82 12.20
N LEU A 69 11.86 -0.59 11.27
CA LEU A 69 12.18 -0.11 9.92
C LEU A 69 12.80 1.30 9.95
N ASP A 70 12.35 2.18 10.84
CA ASP A 70 12.98 3.49 11.08
C ASP A 70 14.42 3.34 11.58
N ASP A 71 14.66 2.43 12.53
CA ASP A 71 15.99 2.21 13.11
C ASP A 71 16.96 1.69 12.04
N MET A 72 16.51 0.78 11.18
CA MET A 72 17.30 0.34 10.00
C MET A 72 17.73 1.54 9.14
N ARG A 73 16.79 2.45 8.82
CA ARG A 73 17.10 3.67 8.05
C ARG A 73 18.10 4.56 8.77
N ARG A 74 17.94 4.76 10.08
CA ARG A 74 18.88 5.57 10.89
C ARG A 74 20.28 4.95 10.93
N SER A 75 20.37 3.63 10.86
CA SER A 75 21.63 2.88 10.74
C SER A 75 22.22 2.84 9.33
N GLY A 76 21.57 3.49 8.35
CA GLY A 76 22.10 3.61 6.98
C GLY A 76 21.64 2.51 6.02
N ALA A 77 20.64 1.71 6.38
CA ALA A 77 20.05 0.73 5.47
C ALA A 77 19.47 1.40 4.21
N SER A 78 19.61 0.74 3.06
CA SER A 78 19.04 1.23 1.81
C SER A 78 17.51 1.06 1.78
N ALA A 79 16.84 1.72 0.83
CA ALA A 79 15.40 1.51 0.62
C ALA A 79 15.06 0.05 0.30
N ASP A 80 15.99 -0.67 -0.34
CA ASP A 80 15.84 -2.07 -0.69
C ASP A 80 15.95 -2.97 0.54
N ASP A 81 16.89 -2.69 1.44
CA ASP A 81 17.01 -3.41 2.72
C ASP A 81 15.75 -3.24 3.57
N VAL A 82 15.23 -2.00 3.64
CA VAL A 82 14.00 -1.69 4.41
C VAL A 82 12.77 -2.35 3.76
N ALA A 83 12.66 -2.34 2.43
CA ALA A 83 11.59 -3.01 1.71
C ALA A 83 11.62 -4.53 1.89
N THR A 84 12.81 -5.12 1.93
CA THR A 84 13.03 -6.54 2.18
C THR A 84 12.55 -6.93 3.59
N ALA A 85 12.86 -6.09 4.59
CA ALA A 85 12.54 -6.34 5.99
C ALA A 85 11.06 -6.15 6.36
N ALA A 86 10.27 -5.43 5.56
CA ALA A 86 8.84 -5.24 5.83
C ALA A 86 8.07 -6.57 5.78
N SER A 87 7.22 -6.83 6.77
CA SER A 87 6.45 -8.06 6.84
C SER A 87 5.42 -8.15 5.71
N GLU A 88 5.09 -9.38 5.32
CA GLU A 88 3.98 -9.62 4.40
C GLU A 88 2.65 -9.07 4.97
N GLU A 89 2.43 -9.21 6.28
CA GLU A 89 1.22 -8.72 6.92
C GLU A 89 1.08 -7.20 6.81
N LEU A 90 2.14 -6.43 7.09
CA LEU A 90 2.14 -4.98 6.93
C LEU A 90 1.79 -4.57 5.51
N LEU A 91 2.37 -5.25 4.52
CA LEU A 91 2.21 -4.91 3.11
C LEU A 91 0.81 -5.28 2.58
N THR A 92 0.29 -6.45 2.93
CA THR A 92 -0.99 -6.96 2.44
C THR A 92 -2.20 -6.40 3.18
N ARG A 93 -2.01 -5.75 4.35
CA ARG A 93 -3.11 -5.13 5.11
C ARG A 93 -3.85 -4.04 4.33
N VAL A 94 -3.17 -3.34 3.42
CA VAL A 94 -3.69 -2.13 2.74
C VAL A 94 -3.63 -2.20 1.21
N GLY A 95 -3.39 -3.39 0.67
CA GLY A 95 -3.26 -3.61 -0.77
C GLY A 95 -2.78 -5.01 -1.11
N TYR A 96 -2.34 -5.18 -2.35
CA TYR A 96 -1.94 -6.47 -2.90
C TYR A 96 -0.66 -6.36 -3.73
N TYR A 97 0.19 -7.37 -3.59
CA TYR A 97 1.25 -7.68 -4.54
C TYR A 97 1.22 -9.17 -4.90
N GLY A 98 1.60 -9.52 -6.12
CA GLY A 98 1.73 -10.92 -6.55
C GLY A 98 1.18 -11.15 -7.95
N ASN A 99 0.77 -12.38 -8.23
CA ASN A 99 0.30 -12.77 -9.56
C ASN A 99 -1.07 -12.16 -9.91
N ALA A 100 -1.36 -12.06 -11.20
CA ALA A 100 -2.62 -11.50 -11.69
C ALA A 100 -3.86 -12.23 -11.14
N SER A 101 -3.76 -13.55 -10.91
CA SER A 101 -4.86 -14.39 -10.44
C SER A 101 -5.37 -14.05 -9.04
N GLY A 102 -4.54 -13.44 -8.18
CA GLY A 102 -4.93 -13.07 -6.82
C GLY A 102 -5.44 -11.63 -6.68
N ALA A 103 -5.15 -10.76 -7.66
CA ALA A 103 -5.35 -9.32 -7.52
C ALA A 103 -6.83 -8.92 -7.37
N LYS A 104 -7.74 -9.52 -8.15
CA LYS A 104 -9.17 -9.23 -8.09
C LYS A 104 -9.77 -9.57 -6.72
N ALA A 105 -9.54 -10.80 -6.26
CA ALA A 105 -10.07 -11.26 -4.97
C ALA A 105 -9.52 -10.44 -3.80
N ALA A 106 -8.23 -10.10 -3.81
CA ALA A 106 -7.63 -9.25 -2.78
C ALA A 106 -8.18 -7.82 -2.80
N PHE A 107 -8.39 -7.24 -3.99
CA PHE A 107 -9.02 -5.93 -4.15
C PHE A 107 -10.45 -5.92 -3.63
N GLU A 108 -11.26 -6.93 -3.99
CA GLU A 108 -12.65 -7.06 -3.55
C GLU A 108 -12.76 -7.22 -2.02
N ALA A 109 -11.86 -8.00 -1.41
CA ALA A 109 -11.83 -8.17 0.05
C ALA A 109 -11.50 -6.86 0.78
N LEU A 110 -10.60 -6.03 0.23
CA LEU A 110 -10.27 -4.71 0.78
C LEU A 110 -11.32 -3.65 0.45
N ALA A 111 -12.12 -3.87 -0.60
CA ALA A 111 -13.17 -2.97 -1.05
C ALA A 111 -14.49 -3.13 -0.28
N ASP A 112 -14.64 -4.20 0.51
CA ASP A 112 -15.86 -4.48 1.24
C ASP A 112 -16.29 -3.31 2.14
N GLY A 113 -17.55 -2.91 2.03
CA GLY A 113 -18.12 -1.78 2.75
C GLY A 113 -17.82 -0.39 2.18
N LEU A 114 -17.08 -0.27 1.07
CA LEU A 114 -16.86 1.01 0.38
C LEU A 114 -17.96 1.31 -0.65
N ASP A 115 -18.32 2.58 -0.80
CA ASP A 115 -19.18 3.04 -1.91
C ASP A 115 -18.42 3.05 -3.23
N THR A 116 -17.12 3.35 -3.19
CA THR A 116 -16.27 3.34 -4.38
C THR A 116 -14.84 2.92 -4.02
N ALA A 117 -14.43 1.77 -4.55
CA ALA A 117 -13.06 1.31 -4.49
C ALA A 117 -12.34 1.64 -5.80
N ILE A 118 -11.16 2.25 -5.72
CA ILE A 118 -10.35 2.63 -6.87
C ILE A 118 -9.05 1.83 -6.87
N VAL A 119 -8.77 1.14 -7.97
CA VAL A 119 -7.50 0.44 -8.18
C VAL A 119 -6.37 1.47 -8.32
N ARG A 120 -5.51 1.57 -7.29
CA ARG A 120 -4.30 2.38 -7.31
C ARG A 120 -3.14 1.53 -7.82
N ILE A 121 -2.84 1.70 -9.10
CA ILE A 121 -1.80 0.92 -9.77
C ILE A 121 -0.41 1.25 -9.21
N VAL A 122 0.32 0.20 -8.82
CA VAL A 122 1.76 0.24 -8.58
C VAL A 122 2.44 -0.60 -9.65
N ALA A 123 3.26 0.03 -10.49
CA ALA A 123 3.99 -0.68 -11.52
C ALA A 123 5.15 -1.48 -10.88
N ALA A 124 5.19 -2.78 -11.16
CA ALA A 124 6.26 -3.68 -10.73
C ALA A 124 7.58 -3.40 -11.46
N LYS A 125 7.49 -2.99 -12.73
CA LYS A 125 8.60 -2.67 -13.62
C LYS A 125 8.31 -1.38 -14.38
N SER A 126 9.34 -0.77 -14.96
CA SER A 126 9.15 0.38 -15.85
C SER A 126 8.36 -0.01 -17.10
N GLY A 127 7.56 0.93 -17.61
CA GLY A 127 6.80 0.75 -18.85
C GLY A 127 5.31 0.47 -18.65
N LEU A 128 4.57 0.60 -19.75
CA LEU A 128 3.10 0.51 -19.74
C LEU A 128 2.56 -0.89 -19.52
N ASP A 129 3.34 -1.94 -19.78
CA ASP A 129 2.84 -3.31 -19.70
C ASP A 129 2.58 -3.74 -18.26
N SER A 130 3.39 -3.28 -17.30
CA SER A 130 3.13 -3.50 -15.87
C SER A 130 1.84 -2.80 -15.41
N VAL A 131 1.58 -1.58 -15.92
CA VAL A 131 0.32 -0.86 -15.67
C VAL A 131 -0.88 -1.62 -16.25
N ARG A 132 -0.77 -2.06 -17.51
CA ARG A 132 -1.82 -2.83 -18.18
C ARG A 132 -2.08 -4.18 -17.52
N ALA A 133 -1.05 -4.80 -16.93
CA ALA A 133 -1.22 -6.06 -16.19
C ALA A 133 -2.17 -5.88 -15.01
N VAL A 134 -1.98 -4.83 -14.20
CA VAL A 134 -2.90 -4.51 -13.08
C VAL A 134 -4.30 -4.17 -13.60
N MET A 135 -4.41 -3.35 -14.65
CA MET A 135 -5.71 -3.01 -15.25
C MET A 135 -6.49 -4.23 -15.72
N ARG A 136 -5.81 -5.21 -16.33
CA ARG A 136 -6.43 -6.47 -16.76
C ARG A 136 -6.79 -7.36 -15.57
N ALA A 137 -5.90 -7.49 -14.59
CA ALA A 137 -6.09 -8.34 -13.43
C ALA A 137 -7.29 -7.91 -12.56
N CYS A 138 -7.54 -6.60 -12.47
CA CYS A 138 -8.67 -6.03 -11.72
C CYS A 138 -9.87 -5.65 -12.59
N ALA A 139 -9.91 -6.05 -13.87
CA ALA A 139 -11.02 -5.70 -14.73
C ALA A 139 -12.33 -6.36 -14.22
N PRO A 140 -13.46 -5.63 -14.21
CA PRO A 140 -14.73 -6.17 -13.71
C PRO A 140 -15.23 -7.39 -14.49
N ASN A 141 -14.87 -7.47 -15.78
CA ASN A 141 -15.28 -8.53 -16.69
C ASN A 141 -14.19 -9.60 -16.92
N GLY A 142 -13.21 -9.70 -16.00
CA GLY A 142 -12.25 -10.81 -15.98
C GLY A 142 -12.93 -12.13 -15.68
#